data_AF-A0A5C9BNY2-F1
#
_entry.id   AF-A0A5C9BNY2-F1
#
_cell.length_a   1.000
_cell.length_b   1.000
_cell.length_c   1.000
_cell.angle_alpha   90.00
_cell.angle_beta   90.00
_cell.angle_gamma   90.00
#
_symmetry.space_group_name_H-M   'P 1'
#
loop_
_entity.id
_entity.type
_entity.pdbx_description
1 polymer ?
#
loop_
_entity_poly.entity_id
_entity_poly.type
_entity_poly.pdbx_seq_one_letter_code
_entity_poly.pdbx_strand_id
1 'polypeptide(L)' 'MKLQVKLLGTKEAAKRLGLTERRVRVFCEEGRLGTLVSGQWLITEAELRVFRLNPPGRPKGRRRKKRV' A
#
# COMPACT_ATOMS: atom_id res chain seq x y z
N MET A 1 20.69 0.50 -18.35
CA MET A 1 19.26 0.79 -18.11
C MET A 1 19.13 1.52 -16.79
N LYS A 2 18.61 2.77 -16.76
CA LYS A 2 18.36 3.49 -15.51
C LYS A 2 17.13 2.90 -14.83
N LEU A 3 17.32 2.18 -13.72
CA LEU A 3 16.24 1.87 -12.79
C LEU A 3 15.83 3.17 -12.10
N GLN A 4 14.92 3.93 -12.72
CA GLN A 4 14.28 5.03 -12.01
C GLN A 4 13.41 4.40 -10.91
N VAL A 5 13.88 4.50 -9.67
CA VAL A 5 13.12 4.08 -8.50
C VAL A 5 12.03 5.12 -8.29
N LYS A 6 10.90 4.94 -8.98
CA LYS A 6 9.74 5.81 -8.80
C LYS A 6 9.08 5.45 -7.48
N LEU A 7 9.16 6.39 -6.54
CA LEU A 7 8.48 6.33 -5.26
C LEU A 7 7.08 6.91 -5.42
N LEU A 8 6.09 6.15 -4.99
CA LEU A 8 4.67 6.48 -5.11
C LEU A 8 4.08 6.58 -3.71
N GLY A 9 3.19 7.57 -3.54
CA GLY A 9 2.37 7.67 -2.32
C GLY A 9 1.16 6.71 -2.37
N THR A 10 0.45 6.61 -1.24
CA THR A 10 -0.76 5.78 -1.11
C THR A 10 -1.83 6.09 -2.15
N LYS A 11 -2.03 7.38 -2.45
CA LYS A 11 -3.03 7.84 -3.42
C LYS A 11 -2.71 7.40 -4.86
N GLU A 12 -1.44 7.44 -5.24
CA GLU A 12 -1.01 7.02 -6.58
C GLU A 12 -1.02 5.50 -6.71
N ALA A 13 -0.53 4.80 -5.69
CA ALA A 13 -0.60 3.34 -5.62
C ALA A 13 -2.05 2.84 -5.70
N ALA A 14 -2.98 3.52 -5.04
CA ALA A 14 -4.42 3.21 -5.09
C ALA A 14 -4.98 3.28 -6.51
N LYS A 15 -4.67 4.35 -7.25
CA LYS A 15 -5.09 4.49 -8.66
C LYS A 15 -4.53 3.36 -9.53
N ARG A 16 -3.26 3.00 -9.34
CA ARG A 16 -2.58 1.97 -10.13
C ARG A 16 -3.08 0.54 -9.81
N LEU A 17 -3.48 0.30 -8.56
CA LEU A 17 -4.03 -0.99 -8.12
C LEU A 17 -5.54 -1.11 -8.34
N GLY A 18 -6.24 -0.01 -8.68
CA GLY A 18 -7.70 0.01 -8.71
C GLY A 18 -8.34 -0.20 -7.33
N LEU A 19 -7.66 0.25 -6.26
CA LEU A 19 -8.11 0.13 -4.88
C LEU A 19 -8.44 1.50 -4.28
N THR A 20 -9.16 1.52 -3.16
CA THR A 20 -9.31 2.75 -2.37
C THR A 20 -8.02 3.05 -1.62
N GLU A 21 -7.70 4.33 -1.45
CA GLU A 21 -6.52 4.78 -0.69
C GLU A 21 -6.51 4.21 0.73
N ARG A 22 -7.68 4.14 1.37
CA ARG A 22 -7.84 3.50 2.68
C ARG A 22 -7.37 2.04 2.68
N ARG A 23 -7.69 1.28 1.63
CA ARG A 23 -7.31 -0.14 1.54
C ARG A 23 -5.81 -0.29 1.33
N VAL A 24 -5.21 0.56 0.50
CA VAL A 24 -3.74 0.64 0.36
C VAL A 24 -3.08 0.96 1.68
N ARG A 25 -3.58 1.96 2.41
CA ARG A 25 -3.05 2.32 3.73
C ARG A 25 -3.12 1.18 4.74
N VAL A 26 -4.19 0.37 4.72
CA VAL A 26 -4.27 -0.83 5.56
C VAL A 26 -3.19 -1.85 5.19
N PHE A 27 -2.93 -2.07 3.89
CA PHE A 27 -1.83 -2.95 3.49
C PHE A 27 -0.47 -2.42 3.92
N CYS A 28 -0.26 -1.10 3.87
CA CYS A 28 0.95 -0.48 4.40
C CYS A 28 1.07 -0.67 5.92
N GLU A 29 0.00 -0.41 6.67
CA GLU A 29 -0.04 -0.60 8.13
C GLU A 29 0.17 -2.06 8.55
N GLU A 30 -0.30 -3.03 7.75
CA GLU A 30 -0.06 -4.47 7.96
C GLU A 30 1.34 -4.93 7.51
N GLY A 31 2.19 -4.02 6.99
CA GLY A 31 3.54 -4.35 6.50
C GLY A 31 3.56 -5.15 5.20
N ARG A 32 2.46 -5.12 4.44
CA ARG A 32 2.29 -5.90 3.19
C ARG A 32 2.62 -5.11 1.92
N LEU A 33 2.78 -3.79 2.02
CA LEU A 33 3.05 -2.92 0.89
C LEU A 33 3.73 -1.62 1.32
N GLY A 34 4.89 -1.31 0.75
CA GLY A 34 5.60 -0.06 0.99
C GLY A 34 6.23 0.06 2.37
N THR A 35 6.98 1.14 2.55
CA THR A 35 7.74 1.44 3.77
C THR A 35 7.36 2.82 4.31
N LEU A 36 7.26 2.95 5.63
CA LEU A 36 7.04 4.24 6.28
C LEU A 36 8.36 4.99 6.41
N VAL A 37 8.48 6.14 5.76
CA VAL A 37 9.67 7.01 5.81
C VAL A 37 9.20 8.42 6.15
N SER A 38 9.71 8.97 7.26
CA SER A 38 9.38 10.33 7.72
C SER A 38 7.87 10.64 7.77
N GLY A 39 7.07 9.66 8.20
CA GLY A 39 5.60 9.80 8.31
C GLY A 39 4.84 9.64 6.99
N GLN A 40 5.52 9.35 5.88
CA GLN A 40 4.92 9.10 4.58
C GLN A 40 5.14 7.66 4.14
N TRP A 41 4.12 7.06 3.54
CA TRP A 41 4.25 5.72 2.95
C TRP A 41 4.82 5.85 1.55
N LEU A 42 5.99 5.25 1.35
CA LEU A 42 6.67 5.17 0.07
C LEU A 42 6.52 3.76 -0.49
N ILE A 43 5.98 3.68 -1.70
CA ILE A 43 5.72 2.42 -2.39
C ILE A 43 6.49 2.46 -3.71
N THR A 44 7.36 1.50 -3.94
CA THR A 44 8.07 1.39 -5.22
C THR A 44 7.19 0.77 -6.29
N GLU A 45 7.48 1.09 -7.55
CA GLU A 45 6.79 0.47 -8.69
C GLU A 45 7.01 -1.05 -8.76
N ALA A 46 8.17 -1.54 -8.30
CA ALA A 46 8.47 -2.96 -8.22
C ALA A 46 7.58 -3.67 -7.19
N GLU A 47 7.45 -3.12 -5.97
CA GLU A 47 6.53 -3.66 -4.94
C GLU A 47 5.09 -3.68 -5.44
N LEU A 48 4.64 -2.63 -6.11
CA LEU A 48 3.31 -2.56 -6.70
C LEU A 48 3.06 -3.67 -7.72
N ARG A 49 4.06 -3.97 -8.57
CA ARG A 49 3.97 -5.04 -9.57
C ARG A 49 3.89 -6.41 -8.89
N VAL A 50 4.72 -6.65 -7.88
CA VAL A 50 4.69 -7.91 -7.10
C VAL A 50 3.34 -8.06 -6.39
N PHE A 51 2.85 -7.01 -5.76
CA PHE A 51 1.56 -6.98 -5.08
C PHE A 51 0.40 -7.30 -6.04
N ARG A 52 0.45 -6.80 -7.27
CA ARG A 52 -0.58 -7.08 -8.27
C ARG A 52 -0.57 -8.53 -8.76
N LEU A 53 0.62 -9.12 -8.87
CA LEU A 53 0.77 -10.52 -9.31
C LEU A 53 0.35 -11.50 -8.21
N ASN A 54 0.69 -11.20 -6.96
CA ASN A 54 0.37 -12.01 -5.80
C ASN A 54 -0.34 -11.15 -4.74
N PRO A 55 -1.63 -10.84 -4.93
CA PRO A 55 -2.36 -10.01 -3.99
C PRO A 55 -2.46 -10.72 -2.64
N PRO A 56 -2.01 -10.09 -1.54
CA PRO A 56 -2.29 -10.63 -0.23
C PRO A 56 -3.81 -10.69 -0.05
N GLY A 57 -4.29 -11.78 0.54
CA GLY A 57 -5.72 -11.98 0.79
C GLY A 57 -6.36 -10.82 1.55
N ARG A 58 -7.69 -10.86 1.68
CA ARG A 58 -8.47 -9.75 2.28
C ARG A 58 -7.83 -9.30 3.62
N PRO A 59 -7.49 -8.00 3.76
CA PRO A 59 -6.91 -7.51 5.01
C PRO A 59 -7.90 -7.74 6.15
N LYS A 60 -7.38 -8.02 7.35
CA LYS A 60 -8.24 -8.28 8.51
C LYS A 60 -8.95 -6.96 8.79
N GLY A 61 -10.26 -6.91 8.55
CA GLY A 61 -11.02 -5.68 8.72
C GLY A 61 -10.73 -5.10 10.10
N ARG A 62 -10.34 -3.82 10.19
CA ARG A 62 -10.18 -3.15 11.49
C ARG A 62 -11.48 -3.36 12.26
N ARG A 63 -11.44 -4.14 13.35
CA ARG A 63 -12.51 -4.15 14.35
C ARG A 63 -12.73 -2.68 14.69
N ARG A 64 -13.91 -2.14 14.38
CA ARG A 64 -14.28 -0.80 14.88
C ARG A 64 -14.08 -0.88 16.39
N LYS A 65 -13.13 -0.11 16.96
CA LYS A 65 -13.13 0.10 18.41
C LYS A 65 -14.54 0.62 18.70
N LYS A 66 -15.34 -0.14 19.47
CA LYS A 66 -16.59 0.41 20.02
C LYS A 66 -16.17 1.70 20.72
N ARG A 67 -16.70 2.84 20.28
CA ARG A 67 -16.66 4.04 21.10
C ARG A 67 -17.41 3.64 22.36
N VAL A 68 -16.68 3.49 23.46
CA VAL A 68 -17.23 3.38 24.82
C VAL A 68 -17.70 4.78 25.20
#